data_AF-R1E8Q2-F1
#
_entry.id   AF-R1E8Q2-F1
#
_cell.length_a   1.000
_cell.length_b   1.000
_cell.length_c   1.000
_cell.angle_alpha   90.00
_cell.angle_beta   90.00
_cell.angle_gamma   90.00
#
_symmetry.space_group_name_H-M   'P 1'
#
loop_
_entity.id
_entity.type
_entity.pdbx_description
1 polymer ?
#
loop_
_entity_poly.entity_id
_entity_poly.type
_entity_poly.pdbx_seq_one_letter_code
_entity_poly.pdbx_strand_id
1 'polypeptide(L)'
;MTFPDEWGAGGGDGGPTESKLVPLSMQSNEALLIKTLLARSCPSARLSRVQRVQNKKLWREYADYRDKSLVHICAGGDVNEMLLFHGTAERAAEDVLAHQNGLDPRFSNGGFYGQGIYLAEDPSYPIGGRYAHRISGSGGSRVQLLIVKAALGSQQEMGQRISAETRAMRMPDVRVEGPPRLLYDSVRGGPHRPFVSGGGENGCDASFIHVVYESRQMYPAYVIEVEMEMGAEVVTSVRKNSTEGSASAGPAPKRQRHAAPSGGGGGGGGSGSGSAAHVPAAAPPSDAEVLAMDVAAAVAALRAHGSVSRVALAACRRLVNLCQEAQNKQPAAEAGALEAIVAALQAHPQVAGVQLGGCMAMGSVCFGSDAAGLARKQRATDAGGIEVAVAALQAHPQVAVVQLNGCCALGNVCLGTDAAAPARKQRAANVGGIEAIVAALQAHPLVAGVQQFGCSAMVNVCVGTDAAGLARKQRAADAGAIEAIVAALQAHPQMAGVQDYGCRALGNVCSGTDAAARARRQRAVTVGAIEAAVGAMQAHPGDAAVQRQGQRLRDLLA
;
A
#
# COMPACT_ATOMS: atom_id res chain seq x y z
N MET A 1 -16.08 -20.36 18.17
CA MET A 1 -14.82 -19.66 17.87
C MET A 1 -14.09 -20.44 16.80
N THR A 2 -13.88 -19.82 15.64
CA THR A 2 -13.13 -20.37 14.52
C THR A 2 -11.67 -19.91 14.63
N PHE A 3 -10.74 -20.84 14.43
CA PHE A 3 -9.34 -20.49 14.15
C PHE A 3 -9.21 -20.10 12.67
N PRO A 4 -8.13 -19.43 12.25
CA PRO A 4 -7.93 -19.12 10.84
C PRO A 4 -7.98 -20.39 9.99
N ASP A 5 -8.74 -20.37 8.90
CA ASP A 5 -9.00 -21.53 8.04
C ASP A 5 -7.69 -22.16 7.53
N GLU A 6 -6.69 -21.33 7.28
CA GLU A 6 -5.37 -21.74 6.83
C GLU A 6 -4.63 -22.65 7.82
N TRP A 7 -5.06 -22.77 9.09
CA TRP A 7 -4.46 -23.68 10.08
C TRP A 7 -4.86 -25.15 9.86
N GLY A 8 -5.95 -25.40 9.12
CA GLY A 8 -6.47 -26.74 8.84
C GLY A 8 -7.01 -27.50 10.06
N ALA A 9 -7.64 -28.65 9.84
CA ALA A 9 -8.29 -29.46 10.88
C ALA A 9 -7.33 -30.04 11.94
N GLY A 10 -6.03 -30.14 11.61
CA GLY A 10 -4.96 -30.61 12.51
C GLY A 10 -4.09 -29.49 13.08
N GLY A 11 -4.48 -28.23 12.93
CA GLY A 11 -3.75 -27.07 13.48
C GLY A 11 -3.76 -27.12 15.01
N GLY A 12 -2.77 -27.79 15.59
CA GLY A 12 -2.55 -27.97 17.02
C GLY A 12 -1.22 -27.35 17.44
N ASP A 13 -1.30 -26.56 18.50
CA ASP A 13 -0.24 -26.00 19.33
C ASP A 13 0.69 -27.09 19.89
N GLY A 14 1.96 -26.77 20.14
CA GLY A 14 2.89 -27.63 20.89
C GLY A 14 2.50 -27.79 22.37
N GLY A 15 1.46 -27.08 22.80
CA GLY A 15 0.92 -27.02 24.14
C GLY A 15 0.26 -25.65 24.39
N PRO A 16 -0.44 -25.45 25.51
CA PRO A 16 -1.22 -24.23 25.79
C PRO A 16 -0.39 -22.93 25.85
N THR A 17 0.93 -23.02 25.91
CA THR A 17 1.86 -21.88 25.99
C THR A 17 2.92 -21.87 24.88
N GLU A 18 2.91 -22.85 23.97
CA GLU A 18 3.97 -22.99 22.97
C GLU A 18 3.49 -22.59 21.57
N SER A 19 4.17 -21.60 21.01
CA SER A 19 3.95 -21.13 19.65
C SER A 19 4.57 -22.10 18.64
N LYS A 20 3.75 -22.73 17.80
CA LYS A 20 4.22 -23.59 16.72
C LYS A 20 4.55 -22.74 15.48
N LEU A 21 5.77 -22.87 14.97
CA LEU A 21 6.22 -22.18 13.76
C LEU A 21 6.09 -23.09 12.53
N VAL A 22 5.06 -22.87 11.72
CA VAL A 22 4.79 -23.66 10.51
C VAL A 22 5.46 -23.01 9.29
N PRO A 23 6.49 -23.64 8.68
CA PRO A 23 7.11 -23.11 7.47
C PRO A 23 6.10 -23.01 6.33
N LEU A 24 6.14 -21.88 5.61
CA LEU A 24 5.28 -21.65 4.45
C LEU A 24 6.07 -21.79 3.15
N SER A 25 5.39 -22.25 2.10
CA SER A 25 5.92 -22.18 0.74
C SER A 25 6.12 -20.72 0.35
N MET A 26 7.25 -20.39 -0.28
CA MET A 26 7.54 -19.04 -0.77
C MET A 26 6.64 -18.59 -1.93
N GLN A 27 5.80 -19.49 -2.43
CA GLN A 27 4.78 -19.26 -3.46
C GLN A 27 3.36 -19.17 -2.85
N SER A 28 3.20 -19.34 -1.53
CA SER A 28 1.89 -19.20 -0.89
C SER A 28 1.42 -17.75 -0.91
N ASN A 29 0.10 -17.54 -0.86
CA ASN A 29 -0.50 -16.21 -0.82
C ASN A 29 0.03 -15.38 0.36
N GLU A 30 0.24 -15.99 1.53
CA GLU A 30 0.81 -15.32 2.70
C GLU A 30 2.27 -14.90 2.48
N ALA A 31 3.10 -15.76 1.89
CA ALA A 31 4.48 -15.42 1.59
C ALA A 31 4.57 -14.32 0.52
N LEU A 32 3.68 -14.33 -0.47
CA LEU A 32 3.58 -13.28 -1.49
C LEU A 32 3.09 -11.94 -0.90
N LEU A 33 2.13 -11.98 0.03
CA LEU A 33 1.70 -10.80 0.80
C LEU A 33 2.87 -10.21 1.59
N ILE A 34 3.61 -11.04 2.33
CA ILE A 34 4.77 -10.62 3.12
C ILE A 34 5.88 -10.04 2.24
N LYS A 35 6.17 -10.66 1.08
CA LYS A 35 7.10 -10.08 0.09
C LYS A 35 6.66 -8.69 -0.36
N THR A 36 5.36 -8.50 -0.57
CA THR A 36 4.80 -7.20 -0.98
C THR A 36 4.95 -6.17 0.13
N LEU A 37 4.65 -6.53 1.38
CA LEU A 37 4.84 -5.66 2.55
C LEU A 37 6.33 -5.31 2.74
N LEU A 38 7.24 -6.28 2.59
CA LEU A 38 8.69 -6.05 2.66
C LEU A 38 9.18 -5.07 1.59
N ALA A 39 8.70 -5.25 0.37
CA ALA A 39 9.10 -4.42 -0.77
C ALA A 39 8.57 -2.99 -0.70
N ARG A 40 7.73 -2.62 0.29
CA ARG A 40 7.23 -1.24 0.48
C ARG A 40 8.37 -0.26 0.75
N SER A 41 9.29 -0.62 1.66
CA SER A 41 10.43 0.23 2.02
C SER A 41 11.78 -0.49 2.01
N CYS A 42 11.81 -1.81 1.78
CA CYS A 42 13.03 -2.60 1.57
C CYS A 42 12.96 -3.38 0.24
N PRO A 43 13.06 -2.72 -0.93
CA PRO A 43 12.93 -3.41 -2.22
C PRO A 43 14.08 -4.40 -2.52
N SER A 44 15.27 -4.15 -1.98
CA SER A 44 16.44 -5.04 -2.09
C SER A 44 16.47 -6.15 -1.03
N ALA A 45 15.52 -6.16 -0.10
CA ALA A 45 15.40 -7.22 0.88
C ALA A 45 14.79 -8.46 0.25
N ARG A 46 15.53 -9.57 0.29
CA ARG A 46 15.04 -10.86 -0.16
C ARG A 46 14.43 -11.60 1.01
N LEU A 47 13.12 -11.81 0.98
CA LEU A 47 12.49 -12.75 1.91
C LEU A 47 13.08 -14.14 1.66
N SER A 48 13.68 -14.73 2.69
CA SER A 48 14.37 -16.02 2.61
C SER A 48 13.61 -17.12 3.33
N ARG A 49 12.83 -16.77 4.37
CA ARG A 49 11.99 -17.70 5.13
C ARG A 49 10.73 -17.02 5.63
N VAL A 50 9.63 -17.75 5.63
CA VAL A 50 8.38 -17.36 6.30
C VAL A 50 7.89 -18.55 7.12
N GLN A 51 7.58 -18.30 8.39
CA GLN A 51 6.88 -19.25 9.24
C GLN A 51 5.63 -18.60 9.80
N ARG A 52 4.49 -19.26 9.64
CA ARG A 52 3.26 -18.88 10.33
C ARG A 52 3.36 -19.28 11.78
N VAL A 53 3.03 -18.35 12.67
CA VAL A 53 2.89 -18.65 14.09
C VAL A 53 1.48 -19.20 14.32
N GLN A 54 1.40 -20.38 14.93
CA GLN A 54 0.15 -20.97 15.39
C GLN A 54 0.20 -21.12 16.91
N ASN A 55 -0.54 -20.25 17.60
CA ASN A 55 -0.72 -20.31 19.05
C ASN A 55 -2.20 -20.09 19.37
N LYS A 56 -2.89 -21.15 19.80
CA LYS A 56 -4.34 -21.09 20.05
C LYS A 56 -4.71 -20.20 21.24
N LYS A 57 -3.90 -20.19 22.30
CA LYS A 57 -4.14 -19.33 23.47
C LYS A 57 -4.07 -17.87 23.07
N LEU A 58 -2.96 -17.46 22.46
CA LEU A 58 -2.76 -16.08 22.03
C LEU A 58 -3.78 -15.67 20.97
N TRP A 59 -4.13 -16.56 20.03
CA TRP A 59 -5.17 -16.27 19.04
C TRP A 59 -6.54 -16.07 19.69
N ARG A 60 -6.92 -16.92 20.66
CA ARG A 60 -8.18 -16.74 21.38
C ARG A 60 -8.19 -15.42 22.15
N GLU A 61 -7.12 -15.12 22.89
CA GLU A 61 -6.99 -13.87 23.63
C GLU A 61 -7.08 -12.65 22.71
N TYR A 62 -6.40 -12.70 21.55
CA TYR A 62 -6.43 -11.67 20.54
C TYR A 62 -7.81 -11.51 19.88
N ALA A 63 -8.37 -12.59 19.36
CA ALA A 63 -9.66 -12.57 18.67
C ALA A 63 -10.80 -12.21 19.63
N ASP A 64 -10.77 -12.68 20.87
CA ASP A 64 -11.77 -12.32 21.87
C ASP A 64 -11.68 -10.83 22.25
N TYR A 65 -10.47 -10.31 22.46
CA TYR A 65 -10.29 -8.88 22.75
C TYR A 65 -10.70 -8.02 21.55
N ARG A 66 -10.27 -8.38 20.34
CA ARG A 66 -10.66 -7.70 19.09
C ARG A 66 -12.18 -7.72 18.91
N ASP A 67 -12.80 -8.90 18.88
CA ASP A 67 -14.20 -9.09 18.45
C ASP A 67 -15.22 -8.73 19.54
N LYS A 68 -14.83 -8.81 20.82
CA LYS A 68 -15.76 -8.57 21.94
C LYS A 68 -15.42 -7.37 22.81
N SER A 69 -14.19 -6.85 22.76
CA SER A 69 -13.84 -5.63 23.49
C SER A 69 -13.75 -4.45 22.53
N LEU A 70 -12.82 -4.48 21.57
CA LEU A 70 -12.57 -3.34 20.69
C LEU A 70 -13.74 -3.02 19.75
N VAL A 71 -14.41 -4.02 19.18
CA VAL A 71 -15.58 -3.81 18.32
C VAL A 71 -16.68 -2.98 19.01
N HIS A 72 -16.82 -3.09 20.33
CA HIS A 72 -17.85 -2.34 21.07
C HIS A 72 -17.39 -0.95 21.53
N ILE A 73 -16.08 -0.68 21.54
CA ILE A 73 -15.49 0.58 22.03
C ILE A 73 -15.08 1.49 20.86
N CYS A 74 -14.72 0.91 19.72
CA CYS A 74 -14.30 1.60 18.52
C CYS A 74 -15.51 2.10 17.72
N ALA A 75 -15.41 3.31 17.16
CA ALA A 75 -16.49 3.91 16.40
C ALA A 75 -16.81 3.03 15.17
N GLY A 76 -18.05 2.58 15.05
CA GLY A 76 -18.49 1.74 13.92
C GLY A 76 -17.92 0.31 13.92
N GLY A 77 -17.35 -0.16 15.03
CA GLY A 77 -16.80 -1.52 15.13
C GLY A 77 -15.51 -1.77 14.35
N ASP A 78 -14.93 -0.74 13.71
CA ASP A 78 -13.62 -0.84 13.07
C ASP A 78 -12.52 -0.88 14.14
N VAL A 79 -11.97 -2.06 14.33
CA VAL A 79 -10.88 -2.33 15.28
C VAL A 79 -9.51 -1.88 14.76
N ASN A 80 -9.44 -1.32 13.55
CA ASN A 80 -8.22 -0.86 12.90
C ASN A 80 -7.15 -1.98 12.90
N GLU A 81 -7.51 -3.13 12.34
CA GLU A 81 -6.63 -4.30 12.27
C GLU A 81 -5.56 -4.11 11.18
N MET A 82 -4.29 -4.13 11.57
CA MET A 82 -3.15 -3.96 10.67
C MET A 82 -2.13 -5.10 10.82
N LEU A 83 -1.38 -5.38 9.74
CA LEU A 83 -0.14 -6.17 9.80
C LEU A 83 1.05 -5.24 9.83
N LEU A 84 1.84 -5.29 10.90
CA LEU A 84 2.94 -4.37 11.17
C LEU A 84 4.23 -5.13 11.53
N PHE A 85 5.37 -4.48 11.34
CA PHE A 85 6.68 -5.06 11.58
C PHE A 85 7.18 -4.79 13.00
N HIS A 86 7.75 -5.82 13.62
CA HIS A 86 8.40 -5.73 14.93
C HIS A 86 9.77 -6.38 14.89
N GLY A 87 10.77 -5.68 15.42
CA GLY A 87 12.12 -6.21 15.60
C GLY A 87 12.35 -6.64 17.05
N THR A 88 12.96 -7.81 17.25
CA THR A 88 13.23 -8.41 18.57
C THR A 88 14.64 -8.14 19.11
N ALA A 89 15.40 -7.29 18.43
CA ALA A 89 16.76 -6.84 18.74
C ALA A 89 17.69 -8.03 19.04
N GLU A 90 18.24 -8.12 20.25
CA GLU A 90 19.21 -9.17 20.61
C GLU A 90 18.57 -10.56 20.78
N ARG A 91 17.23 -10.66 20.83
CA ARG A 91 16.52 -11.93 21.08
C ARG A 91 15.99 -12.54 19.79
N ALA A 92 16.08 -13.87 19.67
CA ALA A 92 15.43 -14.59 18.59
C ALA A 92 13.90 -14.53 18.77
N ALA A 93 13.16 -14.59 17.66
CA ALA A 93 11.70 -14.57 17.69
C ALA A 93 11.15 -15.76 18.48
N GLU A 94 11.80 -16.92 18.39
CA GLU A 94 11.48 -18.12 19.16
C GLU A 94 11.48 -17.87 20.67
N ASP A 95 12.47 -17.14 21.19
CA ASP A 95 12.57 -16.82 22.63
C ASP A 95 11.45 -15.87 23.07
N VAL A 96 11.08 -14.91 22.20
CA VAL A 96 9.96 -14.00 22.45
C VAL A 96 8.63 -14.77 22.45
N LEU A 97 8.48 -15.70 21.52
CA LEU A 97 7.26 -16.50 21.33
C LEU A 97 7.11 -17.65 22.33
N ALA A 98 8.17 -17.99 23.07
CA ALA A 98 8.14 -18.96 24.17
C ALA A 98 7.49 -18.40 25.45
N HIS A 99 7.32 -17.07 25.54
CA HIS A 99 6.63 -16.46 26.68
C HIS A 99 5.12 -16.69 26.60
N GLN A 100 4.47 -16.98 27.73
CA GLN A 100 3.05 -17.33 27.82
C GLN A 100 2.07 -16.27 27.26
N ASN A 101 2.51 -15.02 27.15
CA ASN A 101 1.76 -13.89 26.60
C ASN A 101 2.28 -13.43 25.23
N GLY A 102 3.24 -14.12 24.64
CA GLY A 102 3.94 -13.68 23.43
C GLY A 102 4.57 -12.29 23.62
N LEU A 103 4.14 -11.34 22.78
CA LEU A 103 4.55 -9.93 22.87
C LEU A 103 3.91 -9.24 24.07
N ASP A 104 4.69 -9.05 25.13
CA ASP A 104 4.22 -8.46 26.38
C ASP A 104 4.90 -7.11 26.65
N PRO A 105 4.14 -5.98 26.66
CA PRO A 105 4.67 -4.64 26.84
C PRO A 105 5.52 -4.43 28.09
N ARG A 106 5.37 -5.28 29.12
CA ARG A 106 6.15 -5.18 30.37
C ARG A 106 7.64 -5.47 30.18
N PHE A 107 8.01 -6.20 29.12
CA PHE A 107 9.41 -6.42 28.75
C PHE A 107 9.98 -5.32 27.84
N SER A 108 9.17 -4.33 27.46
CA SER A 108 9.65 -3.19 26.69
C SER A 108 10.46 -2.25 27.59
N ASN A 109 11.62 -1.80 27.09
CA ASN A 109 12.40 -0.71 27.70
C ASN A 109 11.78 0.68 27.37
N GLY A 110 10.69 0.71 26.62
CA GLY A 110 10.02 1.91 26.15
C GLY A 110 10.71 2.60 24.98
N GLY A 111 10.23 3.79 24.65
CA GLY A 111 10.68 4.57 23.50
C GLY A 111 10.07 5.97 23.49
N PHE A 112 9.81 6.51 22.31
CA PHE A 112 9.25 7.85 22.13
C PHE A 112 7.91 8.11 22.82
N TYR A 113 7.13 7.05 23.01
CA TYR A 113 5.79 7.06 23.60
C TYR A 113 5.73 6.13 24.82
N GLY A 114 6.85 6.02 25.55
CA GLY A 114 6.90 5.26 26.79
C GLY A 114 6.82 3.75 26.62
N GLN A 115 6.38 3.04 27.66
CA GLN A 115 6.53 1.59 27.78
C GLN A 115 5.39 0.84 27.08
N GLY A 116 5.58 0.56 25.78
CA GLY A 116 4.67 -0.24 24.96
C GLY A 116 5.43 -1.10 23.95
N ILE A 117 4.72 -1.91 23.17
CA ILE A 117 5.28 -2.62 22.02
C ILE A 117 5.20 -1.72 20.79
N TYR A 118 6.34 -1.51 20.14
CA TYR A 118 6.50 -0.62 18.99
C TYR A 118 6.41 -1.44 17.70
N LEU A 119 5.46 -1.08 16.85
CA LEU A 119 5.15 -1.74 15.58
C LEU A 119 5.28 -0.73 14.44
N ALA A 120 6.12 -1.02 13.45
CA ALA A 120 6.38 -0.15 12.31
C ALA A 120 5.50 -0.51 11.11
N GLU A 121 4.95 0.49 10.43
CA GLU A 121 4.32 0.30 9.12
C GLU A 121 5.32 -0.16 8.05
N ASP A 122 6.54 0.39 8.11
CA ASP A 122 7.57 0.17 7.11
C ASP A 122 8.73 -0.70 7.65
N PRO A 123 9.10 -1.79 6.94
CA PRO A 123 10.10 -2.77 7.38
C PRO A 123 11.52 -2.20 7.44
N SER A 124 11.81 -1.13 6.71
CA SER A 124 13.09 -0.42 6.75
C SER A 124 13.40 0.12 8.14
N TYR A 125 12.38 0.46 8.94
CA TYR A 125 12.57 0.97 10.29
C TYR A 125 13.23 -0.06 11.22
N PRO A 126 12.69 -1.29 11.40
CA PRO A 126 13.37 -2.28 12.20
C PRO A 126 14.65 -2.83 11.54
N ILE A 127 14.69 -2.96 10.20
CA ILE A 127 15.83 -3.53 9.46
C ILE A 127 17.05 -2.59 9.45
N GLY A 128 16.83 -1.30 9.17
CA GLY A 128 17.88 -0.28 9.11
C GLY A 128 18.43 0.12 10.48
N GLY A 129 17.69 -0.16 11.55
CA GLY A 129 18.09 0.08 12.93
C GLY A 129 18.80 -1.09 13.62
N ARG A 130 18.87 -1.01 14.95
CA ARG A 130 19.34 -2.12 15.82
C ARG A 130 18.19 -3.03 16.28
N TYR A 131 17.01 -2.87 15.71
CA TYR A 131 15.80 -3.52 16.19
C TYR A 131 15.59 -4.89 15.55
N ALA A 132 16.03 -5.13 14.31
CA ALA A 132 15.96 -6.46 13.72
C ALA A 132 16.96 -7.42 14.39
N HIS A 133 16.54 -8.66 14.63
CA HIS A 133 17.42 -9.67 15.19
C HIS A 133 18.38 -10.19 14.12
N ARG A 134 19.69 -10.02 14.32
CA ARG A 134 20.70 -10.45 13.35
C ARG A 134 21.03 -11.91 13.55
N ILE A 135 20.85 -12.71 12.49
CA ILE A 135 21.12 -14.15 12.54
C ILE A 135 22.64 -14.36 12.58
N SER A 136 23.10 -15.05 13.63
CA SER A 136 24.52 -15.37 13.83
C SER A 136 25.10 -16.15 12.64
N GLY A 137 26.39 -15.92 12.35
CA GLY A 137 27.08 -16.57 11.23
C GLY A 137 26.72 -16.05 9.83
N SER A 138 25.81 -15.08 9.70
CA SER A 138 25.45 -14.46 8.41
C SER A 138 26.30 -13.25 8.03
N GLY A 139 27.28 -12.86 8.86
CA GLY A 139 28.00 -11.59 8.70
C GLY A 139 27.10 -10.35 8.80
N GLY A 140 25.91 -10.48 9.40
CA GLY A 140 24.92 -9.42 9.53
C GLY A 140 24.00 -9.23 8.32
N SER A 141 24.16 -10.04 7.27
CA SER A 141 23.36 -9.98 6.04
C SER A 141 21.95 -10.55 6.18
N ARG A 142 21.70 -11.39 7.19
CA ARG A 142 20.38 -11.97 7.46
C ARG A 142 19.82 -11.48 8.77
N VAL A 143 18.56 -11.06 8.73
CA VAL A 143 17.83 -10.57 9.90
C VAL A 143 16.50 -11.29 10.04
N GLN A 144 16.03 -11.41 11.27
CA GLN A 144 14.75 -11.99 11.63
C GLN A 144 13.84 -10.89 12.19
N LEU A 145 12.55 -10.94 11.81
CA LEU A 145 11.51 -10.04 12.28
C LEU A 145 10.24 -10.81 12.63
N LEU A 146 9.42 -10.19 13.47
CA LEU A 146 8.02 -10.57 13.66
C LEU A 146 7.12 -9.69 12.79
N ILE A 147 6.13 -10.29 12.14
CA ILE A 147 4.98 -9.56 11.62
C ILE A 147 3.83 -9.79 12.58
N VAL A 148 3.27 -8.69 13.08
CA VAL A 148 2.28 -8.66 14.14
C VAL A 148 0.97 -8.19 13.55
N LYS A 149 -0.08 -8.99 13.74
CA LYS A 149 -1.46 -8.56 13.53
C LYS A 149 -1.89 -7.77 14.76
N ALA A 150 -2.21 -6.50 14.59
CA ALA A 150 -2.54 -5.59 15.68
C ALA A 150 -3.92 -4.98 15.47
N ALA A 151 -4.81 -5.11 16.46
CA ALA A 151 -6.08 -4.41 16.51
C ALA A 151 -5.87 -3.09 17.28
N LEU A 152 -5.62 -2.03 16.52
CA LEU A 152 -5.14 -0.75 17.06
C LEU A 152 -6.24 0.09 17.71
N GLY A 153 -7.49 -0.23 17.42
CA GLY A 153 -8.66 0.50 17.89
C GLY A 153 -8.58 1.99 17.56
N SER A 154 -9.08 2.81 18.49
CA SER A 154 -8.98 4.27 18.40
C SER A 154 -7.60 4.74 18.81
N GLN A 155 -6.87 5.33 17.87
CA GLN A 155 -5.49 5.75 18.10
C GLN A 155 -5.39 7.21 18.54
N GLN A 156 -4.50 7.47 19.48
CA GLN A 156 -4.04 8.83 19.77
C GLN A 156 -2.97 9.22 18.73
N GLU A 157 -3.25 10.24 17.93
CA GLU A 157 -2.29 10.80 16.97
C GLU A 157 -1.31 11.74 17.67
N MET A 158 -0.03 11.36 17.67
CA MET A 158 1.05 12.11 18.32
C MET A 158 1.88 12.95 17.34
N GLY A 159 1.73 12.70 16.03
CA GLY A 159 2.60 13.26 15.00
C GLY A 159 4.08 13.04 15.36
N GLN A 160 4.93 14.05 15.16
CA GLN A 160 6.36 13.97 15.48
C GLN A 160 6.70 14.47 16.91
N ARG A 161 5.69 14.74 17.75
CA ARG A 161 5.88 15.33 19.08
C ARG A 161 6.51 14.33 20.04
N ILE A 162 7.74 14.61 20.47
CA ILE A 162 8.44 13.83 21.50
C ILE A 162 8.88 14.76 22.63
N SER A 163 8.54 14.41 23.86
CA SER A 163 8.91 15.16 25.07
C SER A 163 9.35 14.22 26.19
N ALA A 164 9.56 14.75 27.41
CA ALA A 164 9.79 13.91 28.58
C ALA A 164 8.51 13.17 28.98
N GLU A 165 7.36 13.85 28.82
CA GLU A 165 6.03 13.33 29.13
C GLU A 165 5.67 12.17 28.19
N THR A 166 5.88 12.31 26.87
CA THR A 166 5.56 11.23 25.93
C THR A 166 6.42 9.99 26.20
N ARG A 167 7.70 10.18 26.55
CA ARG A 167 8.61 9.07 26.93
C ARG A 167 8.27 8.42 28.27
N ALA A 168 7.53 9.12 29.14
CA ALA A 168 7.09 8.58 30.43
C ALA A 168 5.77 7.81 30.37
N MET A 169 5.07 7.84 29.23
CA MET A 169 3.76 7.18 29.06
C MET A 169 3.80 5.68 29.43
N ARG A 170 2.69 5.19 29.98
CA ARG A 170 2.42 3.78 30.25
C ARG A 170 1.16 3.27 29.55
N MET A 171 0.40 4.21 29.00
CA MET A 171 -0.87 4.02 28.31
C MET A 171 -1.16 5.29 27.50
N PRO A 172 -2.07 5.23 26.51
CA PRO A 172 -2.54 6.42 25.81
C PRO A 172 -3.36 7.37 26.71
N ASP A 173 -3.55 8.60 26.24
CA ASP A 173 -4.35 9.61 26.94
C ASP A 173 -5.87 9.29 26.91
N VAL A 174 -6.61 10.10 27.64
CA VAL A 174 -8.07 10.07 27.69
C VAL A 174 -8.65 10.58 26.37
N ARG A 175 -9.53 9.76 25.78
CA ARG A 175 -10.37 10.12 24.63
C ARG A 175 -11.69 10.77 25.07
N VAL A 176 -12.28 10.27 26.16
CA VAL A 176 -13.54 10.79 26.75
C VAL A 176 -13.37 10.96 28.25
N GLU A 177 -13.50 12.20 28.75
CA GLU A 177 -13.28 12.55 30.17
C GLU A 177 -14.47 12.20 31.09
N GLY A 178 -15.68 12.10 30.54
CA GLY A 178 -16.90 11.78 31.30
C GLY A 178 -17.13 10.28 31.48
N PRO A 179 -18.01 9.83 32.40
CA PRO A 179 -18.27 8.42 32.66
C PRO A 179 -19.07 7.75 31.51
N PRO A 180 -18.60 6.59 30.97
CA PRO A 180 -17.35 5.93 31.31
C PRO A 180 -16.15 6.67 30.72
N ARG A 181 -15.11 6.91 31.53
CA ARG A 181 -13.86 7.52 31.04
C ARG A 181 -13.21 6.54 30.07
N LEU A 182 -13.02 6.96 28.83
CA LEU A 182 -12.44 6.13 27.77
C LEU A 182 -11.05 6.64 27.40
N LEU A 183 -10.10 5.72 27.32
CA LEU A 183 -8.76 5.99 26.81
C LEU A 183 -8.75 5.77 25.30
N TYR A 184 -7.71 6.25 24.63
CA TYR A 184 -7.34 5.68 23.35
C TYR A 184 -6.78 4.26 23.56
N ASP A 185 -6.93 3.40 22.54
CA ASP A 185 -6.52 2.00 22.60
C ASP A 185 -5.04 1.82 22.22
N SER A 186 -4.50 2.75 21.43
CA SER A 186 -3.09 2.75 21.05
C SER A 186 -2.61 4.15 20.69
N VAL A 187 -1.31 4.31 20.46
CA VAL A 187 -0.70 5.55 19.97
C VAL A 187 -0.22 5.35 18.53
N ARG A 188 -0.42 6.35 17.69
CA ARG A 188 0.24 6.46 16.38
C ARG A 188 1.13 7.70 16.36
N GLY A 189 2.39 7.51 16.02
CA GLY A 189 3.39 8.56 16.00
C GLY A 189 4.30 8.50 14.80
N GLY A 190 4.94 9.62 14.47
CA GLY A 190 5.89 9.74 13.39
C GLY A 190 5.39 10.54 12.18
N PRO A 191 6.03 10.36 11.00
CA PRO A 191 7.07 9.37 10.75
C PRO A 191 8.34 9.66 11.58
N HIS A 192 8.96 8.61 12.12
CA HIS A 192 10.21 8.68 12.86
C HIS A 192 11.26 7.81 12.21
N ARG A 193 12.53 8.19 12.36
CA ARG A 193 13.67 7.34 12.06
C ARG A 193 14.10 6.58 13.33
N PRO A 194 14.90 5.51 13.21
CA PRO A 194 15.51 4.88 14.37
C PRO A 194 16.20 5.94 15.25
N PHE A 195 15.88 5.97 16.55
CA PHE A 195 16.44 6.89 17.56
C PHE A 195 16.16 8.40 17.39
N VAL A 196 15.62 8.86 16.26
CA VAL A 196 15.41 10.30 15.98
C VAL A 196 13.96 10.57 15.56
N SER A 197 13.34 11.58 16.19
CA SER A 197 12.02 12.02 15.75
C SER A 197 12.07 12.73 14.40
N GLY A 198 11.03 12.55 13.58
CA GLY A 198 10.89 13.15 12.27
C GLY A 198 11.49 12.31 11.15
N GLY A 199 10.95 12.52 9.94
CA GLY A 199 11.32 11.77 8.74
C GLY A 199 12.70 12.10 8.15
N GLY A 200 13.34 13.19 8.59
CA GLY A 200 14.55 13.72 7.95
C GLY A 200 14.27 14.34 6.58
N GLU A 201 15.32 14.81 5.89
CA GLU A 201 15.19 15.50 4.60
C GLU A 201 14.66 14.61 3.45
N ASN A 202 14.75 13.27 3.60
CA ASN A 202 14.40 12.31 2.53
C ASN A 202 13.54 11.10 2.96
N GLY A 203 13.23 10.89 4.25
CA GLY A 203 12.26 9.86 4.70
C GLY A 203 12.64 8.38 4.54
N CYS A 204 13.83 8.06 4.03
CA CYS A 204 14.20 6.72 3.53
C CYS A 204 14.22 5.60 4.58
N ASP A 205 14.33 5.96 5.86
CA ASP A 205 14.40 5.07 7.03
C ASP A 205 13.33 5.42 8.08
N ALA A 206 12.35 6.24 7.69
CA ALA A 206 11.30 6.69 8.60
C ALA A 206 10.04 5.84 8.45
N SER A 207 9.37 5.55 9.56
CA SER A 207 8.09 4.85 9.58
C SER A 207 7.13 5.57 10.52
N PHE A 208 5.85 5.52 10.21
CA PHE A 208 4.84 5.66 11.26
C PHE A 208 4.94 4.46 12.21
N ILE A 209 4.85 4.76 13.50
CA ILE A 209 5.03 3.79 14.56
C ILE A 209 3.73 3.73 15.35
N HIS A 210 3.19 2.53 15.48
CA HIS A 210 2.06 2.23 16.32
C HIS A 210 2.56 1.62 17.62
N VAL A 211 2.12 2.14 18.75
CA VAL A 211 2.53 1.68 20.08
C VAL A 211 1.32 1.10 20.80
N VAL A 212 1.45 -0.17 21.17
CA VAL A 212 0.40 -0.95 21.81
C VAL A 212 0.79 -1.28 23.25
N TYR A 213 -0.12 -1.06 24.19
CA TYR A 213 0.13 -1.18 25.64
C TYR A 213 -0.60 -2.37 26.28
N GLU A 214 -1.46 -3.06 25.54
CA GLU A 214 -2.19 -4.26 25.97
C GLU A 214 -1.85 -5.43 25.04
N SER A 215 -1.29 -6.50 25.60
CA SER A 215 -0.83 -7.66 24.81
C SER A 215 -1.94 -8.29 23.98
N ARG A 216 -3.18 -8.29 24.49
CA ARG A 216 -4.34 -8.88 23.81
C ARG A 216 -4.75 -8.13 22.53
N GLN A 217 -4.24 -6.92 22.29
CA GLN A 217 -4.43 -6.22 21.01
C GLN A 217 -3.53 -6.76 19.89
N MET A 218 -2.64 -7.72 20.18
CA MET A 218 -1.65 -8.19 19.22
C MET A 218 -1.64 -9.72 19.12
N TYR A 219 -1.41 -10.19 17.91
CA TYR A 219 -1.06 -11.57 17.62
C TYR A 219 0.21 -11.59 16.75
N PRO A 220 1.33 -12.19 17.21
CA PRO A 220 2.48 -12.39 16.35
C PRO A 220 2.09 -13.41 15.28
N ALA A 221 1.88 -12.96 14.04
CA ALA A 221 1.30 -13.78 12.98
C ALA A 221 2.36 -14.57 12.21
N TYR A 222 3.54 -13.96 11.99
CA TYR A 222 4.63 -14.57 11.24
C TYR A 222 5.99 -14.28 11.85
N VAL A 223 6.89 -15.26 11.74
CA VAL A 223 8.34 -15.06 11.85
C VAL A 223 8.88 -15.06 10.44
N ILE A 224 9.67 -14.04 10.09
CA ILE A 224 10.26 -13.91 8.77
C ILE A 224 11.78 -13.78 8.89
N GLU A 225 12.49 -14.35 7.93
CA GLU A 225 13.91 -14.10 7.76
C GLU A 225 14.13 -13.39 6.43
N VAL A 226 14.89 -12.31 6.51
CA VAL A 226 15.16 -11.40 5.41
C VAL A 226 16.65 -11.37 5.19
N GLU A 227 17.06 -11.59 3.94
CA GLU A 227 18.43 -11.40 3.51
C GLU A 227 18.56 -10.03 2.85
N MET A 228 19.58 -9.29 3.27
CA MET A 228 19.94 -7.99 2.73
C MET A 228 21.07 -8.18 1.73
N GLU A 229 20.89 -7.71 0.50
CA GLU A 229 22.02 -7.59 -0.44
C GLU A 229 23.00 -6.56 0.09
N MET A 230 24.19 -7.01 0.54
CA MET A 230 25.27 -6.10 0.90
C MET A 230 25.90 -5.55 -0.38
N GLY A 231 25.87 -4.23 -0.56
CA GLY A 231 26.62 -3.57 -1.62
C GLY A 231 28.12 -3.93 -1.54
N ALA A 232 28.73 -4.16 -2.70
CA ALA A 232 30.11 -4.64 -2.84
C ALA A 232 31.17 -3.77 -2.11
N GLU A 233 30.84 -2.54 -1.73
CA GLU A 233 31.71 -1.62 -0.98
C GLU A 233 31.76 -1.89 0.53
N VAL A 234 30.81 -2.63 1.11
CA VAL A 234 30.80 -2.94 2.56
C VAL A 234 31.63 -4.19 2.87
N VAL A 235 31.75 -5.11 1.92
CA VAL A 235 32.52 -6.37 2.07
C VAL A 235 34.02 -6.09 2.27
N THR A 236 34.53 -4.98 1.74
CA THR A 236 35.93 -4.56 1.93
C THR A 236 36.14 -3.88 3.29
N SER A 237 35.17 -3.15 3.83
CA SER A 237 35.25 -2.55 5.18
C SER A 237 35.07 -3.57 6.32
N VAL A 238 34.16 -4.54 6.17
CA VAL A 238 33.97 -5.60 7.18
C VAL A 238 35.18 -6.55 7.23
N ARG A 239 35.82 -6.83 6.09
CA ARG A 239 37.08 -7.60 6.06
C ARG A 239 38.26 -6.83 6.67
N LYS A 240 38.35 -5.52 6.49
CA LYS A 240 39.41 -4.68 7.10
C LYS A 240 39.26 -4.55 8.62
N ASN A 241 38.04 -4.43 9.14
CA ASN A 241 37.81 -4.34 10.59
C ASN A 241 37.99 -5.66 11.35
N SER A 242 38.17 -6.78 10.65
CA SER A 242 38.41 -8.09 11.26
C SER A 242 39.90 -8.39 11.46
N THR A 243 40.81 -7.56 10.92
CA THR A 243 42.26 -7.82 10.92
C THR A 243 43.11 -6.78 11.63
N GLU A 244 42.57 -5.64 12.07
CA GLU A 244 43.33 -4.62 12.79
C GLU A 244 42.80 -4.45 14.22
N GLY A 245 43.04 -5.48 15.03
CA GLY A 245 42.86 -5.47 16.48
C GLY A 245 44.17 -5.76 17.19
N SER A 246 45.22 -4.97 16.96
CA SER A 246 46.38 -4.87 17.86
C SER A 246 47.31 -3.71 17.46
N ALA A 247 47.67 -2.89 18.46
CA ALA A 247 48.80 -1.95 18.54
C ALA A 247 48.50 -0.42 18.50
N SER A 248 48.47 0.13 19.71
CA SER A 248 48.96 1.43 20.22
C SER A 248 49.32 2.63 19.31
N ALA A 249 48.67 3.76 19.65
CA ALA A 249 49.19 5.11 19.93
C ALA A 249 50.34 5.74 19.09
N GLY A 250 50.06 6.91 18.48
CA GLY A 250 51.05 7.91 18.09
C GLY A 250 50.57 8.87 16.98
N PRO A 251 50.99 10.16 16.93
CA PRO A 251 50.13 11.26 16.52
C PRO A 251 50.24 11.73 15.06
N ALA A 252 49.23 12.51 14.65
CA ALA A 252 49.01 13.11 13.34
C ALA A 252 50.15 13.99 12.79
N PRO A 253 50.23 14.14 11.46
CA PRO A 253 50.52 15.47 10.89
C PRO A 253 49.72 15.86 9.63
N LYS A 254 49.27 17.13 9.68
CA LYS A 254 49.38 18.25 8.72
C LYS A 254 49.13 18.06 7.21
N ARG A 255 48.14 18.85 6.76
CA ARG A 255 47.91 19.43 5.42
C ARG A 255 49.19 19.83 4.68
N GLN A 256 49.22 19.56 3.37
CA GLN A 256 49.95 20.38 2.39
C GLN A 256 49.11 20.61 1.13
N ARG A 257 49.11 21.88 0.71
CA ARG A 257 48.58 22.43 -0.54
C ARG A 257 49.71 22.45 -1.57
N HIS A 258 49.43 22.11 -2.83
CA HIS A 258 50.13 22.64 -4.03
C HIS A 258 49.13 22.48 -5.20
N ALA A 259 48.56 23.55 -5.76
CA ALA A 259 49.11 24.54 -6.71
C ALA A 259 49.40 23.95 -8.11
N ALA A 260 48.69 24.49 -9.09
CA ALA A 260 48.76 24.22 -10.53
C ALA A 260 50.10 24.63 -11.16
N PRO A 261 50.28 24.32 -12.46
CA PRO A 261 50.43 25.45 -13.38
C PRO A 261 49.65 25.31 -14.70
N SER A 262 49.53 26.49 -15.29
CA SER A 262 48.90 26.94 -16.53
C SER A 262 49.61 26.56 -17.83
N GLY A 263 48.87 26.65 -18.93
CA GLY A 263 49.33 26.83 -20.31
C GLY A 263 48.58 25.88 -21.25
N GLY A 264 47.94 26.26 -22.35
CA GLY A 264 47.82 27.53 -23.07
C GLY A 264 47.48 27.19 -24.54
N GLY A 265 46.48 27.86 -25.10
CA GLY A 265 46.36 28.16 -26.54
C GLY A 265 45.80 27.10 -27.51
N GLY A 266 44.93 27.56 -28.42
CA GLY A 266 44.84 27.02 -29.78
C GLY A 266 43.45 26.56 -30.21
N GLY A 267 42.72 27.41 -30.93
CA GLY A 267 41.43 27.07 -31.54
C GLY A 267 41.55 26.25 -32.84
N GLY A 268 40.40 25.76 -33.30
CA GLY A 268 40.23 25.13 -34.61
C GLY A 268 38.80 24.63 -34.79
N GLY A 269 38.01 25.37 -35.58
CA GLY A 269 36.73 24.91 -36.09
C GLY A 269 36.94 23.86 -37.18
N GLY A 270 36.02 22.89 -37.24
CA GLY A 270 36.04 21.83 -38.25
C GLY A 270 34.74 21.05 -38.23
N SER A 271 33.79 21.47 -39.06
CA SER A 271 32.57 20.77 -39.41
C SER A 271 32.89 19.43 -40.07
N GLY A 272 32.32 18.33 -39.57
CA GLY A 272 32.47 17.00 -40.15
C GLY A 272 31.24 16.15 -39.86
N SER A 273 30.42 15.95 -40.88
CA SER A 273 29.33 14.98 -40.93
C SER A 273 29.84 13.56 -40.70
N GLY A 274 29.33 12.88 -39.67
CA GLY A 274 29.68 11.50 -39.33
C GLY A 274 28.43 10.68 -39.01
N SER A 275 28.31 9.57 -39.74
CA SER A 275 27.35 8.47 -39.60
C SER A 275 26.87 8.21 -38.17
N ALA A 276 25.57 7.94 -38.01
CA ALA A 276 24.91 7.60 -36.75
C ALA A 276 25.58 6.37 -36.10
N ALA A 277 26.54 6.63 -35.23
CA ALA A 277 27.08 5.66 -34.31
C ALA A 277 25.99 5.32 -33.29
N HIS A 278 25.75 4.02 -33.10
CA HIS A 278 24.95 3.50 -32.00
C HIS A 278 25.58 3.97 -30.69
N VAL A 279 24.99 5.01 -30.09
CA VAL A 279 25.38 5.49 -28.76
C VAL A 279 25.06 4.34 -27.79
N PRO A 280 26.04 3.81 -27.04
CA PRO A 280 25.74 2.80 -26.03
C PRO A 280 24.74 3.42 -25.06
N ALA A 281 23.56 2.81 -24.93
CA ALA A 281 22.57 3.24 -23.95
C ALA A 281 23.26 3.31 -22.58
N ALA A 282 23.13 4.47 -21.91
CA ALA A 282 23.68 4.65 -20.57
C ALA A 282 23.27 3.46 -19.67
N ALA A 283 24.14 3.05 -18.76
CA ALA A 283 23.80 1.96 -17.85
C ALA A 283 22.51 2.28 -17.08
N PRO A 284 21.59 1.31 -16.89
CA PRO A 284 20.34 1.56 -16.19
C PRO A 284 20.62 1.98 -14.73
N PRO A 285 20.00 3.05 -14.22
CA PRO A 285 20.27 3.57 -12.89
C PRO A 285 19.88 2.55 -11.81
N SER A 286 20.68 2.46 -10.76
CA SER A 286 20.39 1.70 -9.55
C SER A 286 19.12 2.20 -8.84
N ASP A 287 18.52 1.38 -7.98
CA ASP A 287 17.33 1.78 -7.21
C ASP A 287 17.63 2.99 -6.30
N ALA A 288 18.86 3.09 -5.77
CA ALA A 288 19.30 4.22 -4.95
C ALA A 288 19.38 5.52 -5.77
N GLU A 289 19.92 5.46 -6.98
CA GLU A 289 19.95 6.61 -7.89
C GLU A 289 18.52 7.05 -8.24
N VAL A 290 17.63 6.11 -8.60
CA VAL A 290 16.23 6.42 -8.90
C VAL A 290 15.50 7.01 -7.69
N LEU A 291 15.78 6.53 -6.48
CA LEU A 291 15.18 7.05 -5.25
C LEU A 291 15.54 8.52 -4.98
N ALA A 292 16.76 8.93 -5.35
CA ALA A 292 17.24 10.30 -5.18
C ALA A 292 16.74 11.26 -6.28
N MET A 293 16.18 10.75 -7.38
CA MET A 293 15.75 11.57 -8.51
C MET A 293 14.60 12.52 -8.13
N ASP A 294 14.65 13.73 -8.66
CA ASP A 294 13.47 14.60 -8.70
C ASP A 294 12.46 14.12 -9.76
N VAL A 295 11.39 14.88 -9.96
CA VAL A 295 10.34 14.54 -10.92
C VAL A 295 10.88 14.38 -12.33
N ALA A 296 11.69 15.32 -12.81
CA ALA A 296 12.18 15.33 -14.18
C ALA A 296 13.14 14.16 -14.43
N ALA A 297 14.06 13.93 -13.50
CA ALA A 297 15.02 12.84 -13.56
C ALA A 297 14.33 11.46 -13.48
N ALA A 298 13.31 11.29 -12.62
CA ALA A 298 12.56 10.03 -12.52
C ALA A 298 11.81 9.72 -13.82
N VAL A 299 11.21 10.73 -14.46
CA VAL A 299 10.56 10.55 -15.78
C VAL A 299 11.59 10.25 -16.86
N ALA A 300 12.74 10.94 -16.87
CA ALA A 300 13.81 10.68 -17.83
C ALA A 300 14.36 9.25 -17.71
N ALA A 301 14.57 8.77 -16.48
CA ALA A 301 14.99 7.39 -16.23
C ALA A 301 13.94 6.37 -16.69
N LEU A 302 12.65 6.63 -16.42
CA LEU A 302 11.56 5.77 -16.88
C LEU A 302 11.47 5.72 -18.41
N ARG A 303 11.77 6.82 -19.11
CA ARG A 303 11.82 6.82 -20.58
C ARG A 303 13.02 6.07 -21.14
N ALA A 304 14.21 6.33 -20.61
CA ALA A 304 15.44 5.77 -21.13
C ALA A 304 15.55 4.26 -20.83
N HIS A 305 15.01 3.82 -19.70
CA HIS A 305 15.20 2.46 -19.18
C HIS A 305 13.88 1.75 -18.82
N GLY A 306 12.74 2.21 -19.34
CA GLY A 306 11.42 1.63 -19.06
C GLY A 306 11.25 0.19 -19.52
N SER A 307 12.06 -0.29 -20.45
CA SER A 307 12.13 -1.69 -20.86
C SER A 307 12.83 -2.59 -19.81
N VAL A 308 13.44 -2.02 -18.77
CA VAL A 308 14.03 -2.75 -17.65
C VAL A 308 13.03 -2.77 -16.50
N SER A 309 12.47 -3.94 -16.18
CA SER A 309 11.37 -4.07 -15.20
C SER A 309 11.70 -3.51 -13.81
N ARG A 310 12.94 -3.68 -13.33
CA ARG A 310 13.42 -3.08 -12.08
C ARG A 310 13.34 -1.55 -12.12
N VAL A 311 13.90 -0.93 -13.16
CA VAL A 311 13.93 0.54 -13.28
C VAL A 311 12.53 1.09 -13.49
N ALA A 312 11.71 0.43 -14.32
CA ALA A 312 10.30 0.77 -14.50
C ALA A 312 9.54 0.80 -13.17
N LEU A 313 9.68 -0.25 -12.35
CA LEU A 313 9.07 -0.33 -11.03
C LEU A 313 9.59 0.77 -10.10
N ALA A 314 10.91 0.93 -9.99
CA ALA A 314 11.53 1.92 -9.10
C ALA A 314 11.11 3.35 -9.47
N ALA A 315 11.14 3.69 -10.75
CA ALA A 315 10.78 5.03 -11.21
C ALA A 315 9.28 5.31 -11.08
N CYS A 316 8.41 4.34 -11.37
CA CYS A 316 6.97 4.47 -11.09
C CYS A 316 6.71 4.70 -9.59
N ARG A 317 7.36 3.95 -8.69
CA ARG A 317 7.25 4.15 -7.23
C ARG A 317 7.77 5.52 -6.80
N ARG A 318 8.88 5.98 -7.38
CA ARG A 318 9.40 7.32 -7.11
C ARG A 318 8.40 8.39 -7.53
N LEU A 319 7.77 8.25 -8.69
CA LEU A 319 6.71 9.16 -9.14
C LEU A 319 5.48 9.14 -8.24
N VAL A 320 5.09 7.98 -7.70
CA VAL A 320 4.03 7.89 -6.68
C VAL A 320 4.37 8.77 -5.48
N ASN A 321 5.56 8.61 -4.91
CA ASN A 321 5.99 9.34 -3.72
C ASN A 321 6.09 10.85 -3.99
N LEU A 322 6.72 11.25 -5.10
CA LEU A 322 6.85 12.64 -5.49
C LEU A 322 5.49 13.30 -5.72
N CYS A 323 4.53 12.58 -6.33
CA CYS A 323 3.20 13.10 -6.65
C CYS A 323 2.20 13.00 -5.48
N GLN A 324 2.62 12.59 -4.28
CA GLN A 324 1.80 12.83 -3.08
C GLN A 324 1.63 14.33 -2.86
N GLU A 325 2.71 15.08 -3.07
CA GLU A 325 2.71 16.54 -3.10
C GLU A 325 1.97 17.06 -4.33
N ALA A 326 0.88 17.80 -4.13
CA ALA A 326 0.03 18.28 -5.23
C ALA A 326 0.81 19.14 -6.25
N GLN A 327 1.79 19.92 -5.78
CA GLN A 327 2.65 20.79 -6.59
C GLN A 327 3.51 20.03 -7.60
N ASN A 328 3.81 18.74 -7.37
CA ASN A 328 4.65 17.95 -8.26
C ASN A 328 3.88 17.27 -9.41
N LYS A 329 2.56 17.19 -9.31
CA LYS A 329 1.74 16.44 -10.29
C LYS A 329 1.73 17.12 -11.67
N GLN A 330 1.68 18.44 -11.70
CA GLN A 330 1.70 19.21 -12.95
C GLN A 330 3.09 19.19 -13.61
N PRO A 331 4.20 19.45 -12.90
CA PRO A 331 5.55 19.21 -13.42
C PRO A 331 5.79 17.79 -13.92
N ALA A 332 5.25 16.76 -13.24
CA ALA A 332 5.38 15.38 -13.69
C ALA A 332 4.67 15.15 -15.03
N ALA A 333 3.46 15.70 -15.17
CA ALA A 333 2.74 15.66 -16.43
C ALA A 333 3.49 16.41 -17.52
N GLU A 334 3.97 17.63 -17.29
CA GLU A 334 4.75 18.43 -18.26
C GLU A 334 6.03 17.73 -18.68
N ALA A 335 6.74 17.14 -17.72
CA ALA A 335 7.89 16.28 -17.96
C ALA A 335 7.53 15.03 -18.74
N GLY A 336 6.25 14.69 -18.93
CA GLY A 336 5.64 13.59 -19.69
C GLY A 336 5.76 12.22 -19.01
N ALA A 337 5.46 12.20 -17.71
CA ALA A 337 5.36 11.00 -16.90
C ALA A 337 4.31 10.02 -17.44
N LEU A 338 3.18 10.52 -17.94
CA LEU A 338 2.05 9.67 -18.35
C LEU A 338 2.41 8.78 -19.54
N GLU A 339 3.09 9.34 -20.56
CA GLU A 339 3.59 8.61 -21.70
C GLU A 339 4.65 7.58 -21.30
N ALA A 340 5.55 7.96 -20.39
CA ALA A 340 6.60 7.07 -19.88
C ALA A 340 6.03 5.90 -19.06
N ILE A 341 5.02 6.17 -18.22
CA ILE A 341 4.32 5.15 -17.43
C ILE A 341 3.57 4.19 -18.36
N VAL A 342 2.85 4.69 -19.38
CA VAL A 342 2.14 3.83 -20.34
C VAL A 342 3.13 2.93 -21.09
N ALA A 343 4.25 3.47 -21.58
CA ALA A 343 5.27 2.69 -22.26
C ALA A 343 5.85 1.59 -21.35
N ALA A 344 6.09 1.89 -20.08
CA ALA A 344 6.58 0.90 -19.10
C ALA A 344 5.54 -0.20 -18.81
N LEU A 345 4.26 0.15 -18.68
CA LEU A 345 3.18 -0.82 -18.51
C LEU A 345 3.04 -1.74 -19.73
N GLN A 346 3.19 -1.21 -20.94
CA GLN A 346 3.17 -1.97 -22.19
C GLN A 346 4.39 -2.88 -22.36
N ALA A 347 5.57 -2.44 -21.89
CA ALA A 347 6.80 -3.23 -21.95
C ALA A 347 6.77 -4.42 -20.98
N HIS A 348 6.00 -4.34 -19.89
CA HIS A 348 6.02 -5.33 -18.81
C HIS A 348 4.63 -5.87 -18.44
N PRO A 349 3.81 -6.37 -19.39
CA PRO A 349 2.42 -6.76 -19.13
C PRO A 349 2.31 -7.90 -18.12
N GLN A 350 3.32 -8.78 -18.04
CA GLN A 350 3.33 -9.95 -17.15
C GLN A 350 4.03 -9.70 -15.81
N VAL A 351 4.58 -8.50 -15.57
CA VAL A 351 5.28 -8.19 -14.32
C VAL A 351 4.33 -7.45 -13.38
N ALA A 352 3.70 -8.19 -12.47
CA ALA A 352 2.70 -7.65 -11.53
C ALA A 352 3.20 -6.41 -10.76
N GLY A 353 4.48 -6.39 -10.37
CA GLY A 353 5.10 -5.24 -9.70
C GLY A 353 5.06 -3.96 -10.56
N VAL A 354 5.43 -4.06 -11.84
CA VAL A 354 5.41 -2.91 -12.76
C VAL A 354 3.97 -2.48 -13.05
N GLN A 355 3.05 -3.43 -13.23
CA GLN A 355 1.63 -3.13 -13.42
C GLN A 355 1.04 -2.38 -12.22
N LEU A 356 1.30 -2.87 -11.01
CA LEU A 356 0.93 -2.19 -9.76
C LEU A 356 1.51 -0.78 -9.68
N GLY A 357 2.84 -0.66 -9.82
CA GLY A 357 3.55 0.61 -9.68
C GLY A 357 3.12 1.64 -10.73
N GLY A 358 2.96 1.23 -11.99
CA GLY A 358 2.55 2.10 -13.08
C GLY A 358 1.09 2.55 -12.95
N CYS A 359 0.14 1.66 -12.62
CA CYS A 359 -1.24 2.06 -12.38
C CYS A 359 -1.34 3.04 -11.20
N MET A 360 -0.63 2.78 -10.11
CA MET A 360 -0.58 3.68 -8.95
C MET A 360 0.01 5.05 -9.32
N ALA A 361 1.15 5.08 -10.04
CA ALA A 361 1.79 6.32 -10.48
C ALA A 361 0.87 7.14 -11.39
N MET A 362 0.21 6.50 -12.36
CA MET A 362 -0.76 7.15 -13.23
C MET A 362 -1.94 7.73 -12.43
N GLY A 363 -2.47 6.96 -11.47
CA GLY A 363 -3.52 7.44 -10.56
C GLY A 363 -3.11 8.69 -9.77
N SER A 364 -1.88 8.69 -9.22
CA SER A 364 -1.33 9.83 -8.45
C SER A 364 -1.12 11.07 -9.32
N VAL A 365 -0.53 10.90 -10.51
CA VAL A 365 -0.30 12.00 -11.46
C VAL A 365 -1.63 12.57 -11.96
N CYS A 366 -2.68 11.76 -12.16
CA CYS A 366 -3.98 12.23 -12.62
C CYS A 366 -4.90 12.82 -11.53
N PHE A 367 -4.52 12.73 -10.25
CA PHE A 367 -5.39 13.17 -9.16
C PHE A 367 -5.61 14.69 -9.15
N GLY A 368 -6.86 15.11 -9.03
CA GLY A 368 -7.30 16.51 -9.01
C GLY A 368 -8.61 16.72 -9.78
N SER A 369 -9.41 17.71 -9.38
CA SER A 369 -10.67 18.09 -10.05
C SER A 369 -10.62 19.49 -10.68
N ASP A 370 -9.50 20.19 -10.54
CA ASP A 370 -9.23 21.47 -11.18
C ASP A 370 -8.91 21.31 -12.68
N ALA A 371 -8.84 22.41 -13.41
CA ALA A 371 -8.56 22.40 -14.85
C ALA A 371 -7.25 21.66 -15.18
N ALA A 372 -6.21 21.83 -14.34
CA ALA A 372 -4.94 21.11 -14.48
C ALA A 372 -5.10 19.60 -14.29
N GLY A 373 -5.86 19.15 -13.29
CA GLY A 373 -6.19 17.74 -13.08
C GLY A 373 -6.98 17.14 -14.24
N LEU A 374 -7.93 17.88 -14.80
CA LEU A 374 -8.69 17.45 -15.97
C LEU A 374 -7.80 17.35 -17.22
N ALA A 375 -6.89 18.31 -17.44
CA ALA A 375 -5.92 18.25 -18.51
C ALA A 375 -4.97 17.05 -18.37
N ARG A 376 -4.50 16.73 -17.15
CA ARG A 376 -3.67 15.55 -16.86
C ARG A 376 -4.39 14.24 -17.18
N LYS A 377 -5.68 14.12 -16.87
CA LYS A 377 -6.49 12.94 -17.24
C LYS A 377 -6.70 12.81 -18.75
N GLN A 378 -6.88 13.93 -19.44
CA GLN A 378 -6.97 13.91 -20.89
C GLN A 378 -5.64 13.46 -21.51
N ARG A 379 -4.52 14.01 -21.04
CA ARG A 379 -3.19 13.57 -21.47
C ARG A 379 -2.94 12.09 -21.21
N ALA A 380 -3.37 11.57 -20.07
CA ALA A 380 -3.27 10.13 -19.77
C ALA A 380 -4.10 9.31 -20.77
N THR A 381 -5.28 9.80 -21.16
CA THR A 381 -6.11 9.15 -22.18
C THR A 381 -5.45 9.18 -23.55
N ASP A 382 -4.90 10.31 -23.96
CA ASP A 382 -4.21 10.48 -25.24
C ASP A 382 -2.97 9.57 -25.33
N ALA A 383 -2.28 9.38 -24.20
CA ALA A 383 -1.16 8.46 -24.08
C ALA A 383 -1.55 6.96 -24.10
N GLY A 384 -2.83 6.60 -23.99
CA GLY A 384 -3.29 5.20 -23.92
C GLY A 384 -3.40 4.63 -22.50
N GLY A 385 -3.51 5.49 -21.49
CA GLY A 385 -3.61 5.13 -20.07
C GLY A 385 -4.81 4.26 -19.71
N ILE A 386 -5.94 4.44 -20.42
CA ILE A 386 -7.15 3.63 -20.21
C ILE A 386 -6.89 2.18 -20.66
N GLU A 387 -6.32 2.01 -21.84
CA GLU A 387 -6.00 0.72 -22.43
C GLU A 387 -5.06 -0.09 -21.54
N VAL A 388 -3.98 0.52 -21.05
CA VAL A 388 -3.03 -0.19 -20.17
C VAL A 388 -3.59 -0.50 -18.80
N ALA A 389 -4.46 0.36 -18.24
CA ALA A 389 -5.14 0.04 -16.98
C ALA A 389 -6.04 -1.19 -17.14
N VAL A 390 -6.80 -1.27 -18.24
CA VAL A 390 -7.66 -2.42 -18.54
C VAL A 390 -6.83 -3.68 -18.82
N ALA A 391 -5.74 -3.55 -19.59
CA ALA A 391 -4.82 -4.66 -19.84
C ALA A 391 -4.18 -5.18 -18.54
N ALA A 392 -3.82 -4.30 -17.60
CA ALA A 392 -3.29 -4.68 -16.29
C ALA A 392 -4.30 -5.52 -15.48
N LEU A 393 -5.57 -5.09 -15.46
CA LEU A 393 -6.65 -5.82 -14.80
C LEU A 393 -6.83 -7.22 -15.42
N GLN A 394 -6.79 -7.31 -16.75
CA GLN A 394 -6.99 -8.57 -17.48
C GLN A 394 -5.79 -9.52 -17.37
N ALA A 395 -4.56 -8.99 -17.32
CA ALA A 395 -3.34 -9.79 -17.24
C ALA A 395 -3.10 -10.36 -15.82
N HIS A 396 -3.60 -9.69 -14.77
CA HIS A 396 -3.36 -10.07 -13.37
C HIS A 396 -4.64 -10.29 -12.56
N PRO A 397 -5.60 -11.14 -13.02
CA PRO A 397 -6.91 -11.26 -12.41
C PRO A 397 -6.87 -11.78 -10.96
N GLN A 398 -5.82 -12.53 -10.60
CA GLN A 398 -5.65 -13.11 -9.26
C GLN A 398 -4.78 -12.25 -8.32
N VAL A 399 -4.26 -11.11 -8.78
CA VAL A 399 -3.39 -10.24 -7.97
C VAL A 399 -4.21 -9.05 -7.45
N ALA A 400 -4.73 -9.18 -6.22
CA ALA A 400 -5.63 -8.20 -5.61
C ALA A 400 -5.10 -6.76 -5.66
N VAL A 401 -3.79 -6.56 -5.43
CA VAL A 401 -3.19 -5.21 -5.45
C VAL A 401 -3.14 -4.60 -6.85
N VAL A 402 -2.98 -5.40 -7.91
CA VAL A 402 -3.06 -4.92 -9.30
C VAL A 402 -4.50 -4.60 -9.64
N GLN A 403 -5.46 -5.43 -9.21
CA GLN A 403 -6.89 -5.18 -9.40
C GLN A 403 -7.32 -3.86 -8.75
N LEU A 404 -6.93 -3.65 -7.50
CA LEU A 404 -7.21 -2.42 -6.75
C LEU A 404 -6.67 -1.18 -7.48
N ASN A 405 -5.38 -1.19 -7.81
CA ASN A 405 -4.73 -0.01 -8.38
C ASN A 405 -5.12 0.22 -9.85
N GLY A 406 -5.39 -0.84 -10.61
CA GLY A 406 -5.94 -0.74 -11.96
C GLY A 406 -7.32 -0.09 -11.96
N CYS A 407 -8.22 -0.53 -11.07
CA CYS A 407 -9.55 0.08 -10.89
C CYS A 407 -9.43 1.55 -10.47
N CYS A 408 -8.58 1.86 -9.49
CA CYS A 408 -8.35 3.23 -9.03
C CYS A 408 -7.84 4.14 -10.17
N ALA A 409 -6.84 3.68 -10.93
CA ALA A 409 -6.28 4.44 -12.04
C ALA A 409 -7.32 4.69 -13.15
N LEU A 410 -8.04 3.64 -13.56
CA LEU A 410 -9.10 3.73 -14.57
C LEU A 410 -10.22 4.69 -14.12
N GLY A 411 -10.68 4.56 -12.87
CA GLY A 411 -11.68 5.43 -12.28
C GLY A 411 -11.24 6.90 -12.24
N ASN A 412 -9.98 7.17 -11.90
CA ASN A 412 -9.43 8.52 -11.84
C ASN A 412 -9.30 9.17 -13.23
N VAL A 413 -8.84 8.44 -14.24
CA VAL A 413 -8.70 8.95 -15.61
C VAL A 413 -10.08 9.28 -16.21
N CYS A 414 -11.09 8.45 -15.94
CA CYS A 414 -12.46 8.68 -16.41
C CYS A 414 -13.23 9.76 -15.62
N LEU A 415 -12.73 10.19 -14.45
CA LEU A 415 -13.39 11.20 -13.62
C LEU A 415 -13.28 12.60 -14.24
N GLY A 416 -14.43 13.21 -14.54
CA GLY A 416 -14.49 14.61 -14.98
C GLY A 416 -15.88 15.06 -15.40
N THR A 417 -16.05 16.38 -15.40
CA THR A 417 -17.24 17.10 -15.89
C THR A 417 -16.91 18.03 -17.05
N ASP A 418 -15.67 17.99 -17.56
CA ASP A 418 -15.24 18.69 -18.77
C ASP A 418 -15.82 18.07 -20.04
N ALA A 419 -15.73 18.81 -21.14
CA ALA A 419 -16.26 18.41 -22.45
C ALA A 419 -15.67 17.09 -22.98
N ALA A 420 -14.45 16.71 -22.57
CA ALA A 420 -13.83 15.46 -23.02
C ALA A 420 -14.18 14.25 -22.13
N ALA A 421 -14.79 14.47 -20.95
CA ALA A 421 -15.15 13.39 -20.03
C ALA A 421 -16.10 12.32 -20.64
N PRO A 422 -17.13 12.66 -21.44
CA PRO A 422 -17.95 11.64 -22.11
C PRO A 422 -17.13 10.74 -23.03
N ALA A 423 -16.20 11.31 -23.81
CA ALA A 423 -15.33 10.55 -24.70
C ALA A 423 -14.38 9.61 -23.93
N ARG A 424 -13.78 10.07 -22.82
CA ARG A 424 -12.93 9.22 -21.96
C ARG A 424 -13.70 8.01 -21.42
N LYS A 425 -14.92 8.22 -20.93
CA LYS A 425 -15.76 7.14 -20.39
C LYS A 425 -16.22 6.16 -21.48
N GLN A 426 -16.55 6.67 -22.67
CA GLN A 426 -16.89 5.82 -23.81
C GLN A 426 -15.69 5.00 -24.28
N ARG A 427 -14.49 5.58 -24.29
CA ARG A 427 -13.25 4.88 -24.60
C ARG A 427 -12.99 3.73 -23.63
N ALA A 428 -13.15 3.95 -22.32
CA ALA A 428 -13.07 2.89 -21.31
C ALA A 428 -14.05 1.74 -21.57
N ALA A 429 -15.29 2.04 -21.96
CA ALA A 429 -16.25 1.01 -22.34
C ALA A 429 -15.84 0.25 -23.61
N ASN A 430 -15.35 0.96 -24.64
CA ASN A 430 -14.96 0.35 -25.91
C ASN A 430 -13.83 -0.67 -25.76
N VAL A 431 -12.89 -0.43 -24.83
CA VAL A 431 -11.75 -1.34 -24.57
C VAL A 431 -12.08 -2.44 -23.54
N GLY A 432 -13.34 -2.57 -23.11
CA GLY A 432 -13.78 -3.61 -22.18
C GLY A 432 -13.51 -3.31 -20.70
N GLY A 433 -13.36 -2.03 -20.34
CA GLY A 433 -13.07 -1.64 -18.97
C GLY A 433 -14.20 -1.92 -17.98
N ILE A 434 -15.45 -1.92 -18.43
CA ILE A 434 -16.61 -2.27 -17.59
C ILE A 434 -16.51 -3.75 -17.17
N GLU A 435 -16.30 -4.63 -18.14
CA GLU A 435 -16.16 -6.07 -17.94
C GLU A 435 -14.95 -6.39 -17.05
N ALA A 436 -13.82 -5.69 -17.27
CA ALA A 436 -12.63 -5.85 -16.43
C ALA A 436 -12.88 -5.45 -14.96
N ILE A 437 -13.61 -4.36 -14.70
CA ILE A 437 -13.99 -3.96 -13.34
C ILE A 437 -14.90 -5.03 -12.71
N VAL A 438 -15.90 -5.53 -13.44
CA VAL A 438 -16.80 -6.56 -12.90
C VAL A 438 -16.03 -7.85 -12.58
N ALA A 439 -15.12 -8.27 -13.45
CA ALA A 439 -14.24 -9.41 -13.19
C ALA A 439 -13.37 -9.20 -11.95
N ALA A 440 -12.85 -7.99 -11.73
CA ALA A 440 -12.09 -7.65 -10.53
C ALA A 440 -12.92 -7.81 -9.24
N LEU A 441 -14.16 -7.30 -9.24
CA LEU A 441 -15.09 -7.42 -8.12
C LEU A 441 -15.42 -8.90 -7.82
N GLN A 442 -15.65 -9.71 -8.86
CA GLN A 442 -15.99 -11.12 -8.73
C GLN A 442 -14.80 -12.00 -8.30
N ALA A 443 -13.58 -11.67 -8.75
CA ALA A 443 -12.38 -12.44 -8.41
C ALA A 443 -11.89 -12.19 -6.98
N HIS A 444 -12.20 -11.02 -6.39
CA HIS A 444 -11.71 -10.63 -5.05
C HIS A 444 -12.84 -10.22 -4.10
N PRO A 445 -13.87 -11.08 -3.89
CA PRO A 445 -15.07 -10.71 -3.14
C PRO A 445 -14.78 -10.36 -1.68
N LEU A 446 -13.67 -10.87 -1.11
CA LEU A 446 -13.27 -10.64 0.28
C LEU A 446 -12.23 -9.51 0.46
N VAL A 447 -11.78 -8.87 -0.63
CA VAL A 447 -10.79 -7.79 -0.54
C VAL A 447 -11.49 -6.43 -0.62
N ALA A 448 -11.75 -5.82 0.53
CA ALA A 448 -12.49 -4.56 0.65
C ALA A 448 -11.95 -3.46 -0.27
N GLY A 449 -10.63 -3.33 -0.40
CA GLY A 449 -10.01 -2.35 -1.29
C GLY A 449 -10.39 -2.56 -2.77
N VAL A 450 -10.38 -3.81 -3.26
CA VAL A 450 -10.80 -4.10 -4.66
C VAL A 450 -12.28 -3.78 -4.84
N GLN A 451 -13.11 -4.12 -3.85
CA GLN A 451 -14.55 -3.81 -3.88
C GLN A 451 -14.82 -2.31 -3.94
N GLN A 452 -14.19 -1.54 -3.06
CA GLN A 452 -14.34 -0.10 -2.97
C GLN A 452 -13.89 0.59 -4.27
N PHE A 453 -12.66 0.32 -4.73
CA PHE A 453 -12.11 0.99 -5.91
C PHE A 453 -12.74 0.49 -7.21
N GLY A 454 -13.18 -0.77 -7.28
CA GLY A 454 -13.98 -1.28 -8.39
C GLY A 454 -15.34 -0.59 -8.48
N CYS A 455 -16.06 -0.45 -7.37
CA CYS A 455 -17.33 0.30 -7.33
C CYS A 455 -17.13 1.77 -7.70
N SER A 456 -16.08 2.42 -7.18
CA SER A 456 -15.72 3.80 -7.51
C SER A 456 -15.41 3.98 -9.01
N ALA A 457 -14.65 3.05 -9.61
CA ALA A 457 -14.40 3.05 -11.05
C ALA A 457 -15.70 2.90 -11.85
N MET A 458 -16.60 2.01 -11.41
CA MET A 458 -17.90 1.81 -12.04
C MET A 458 -18.77 3.08 -11.99
N VAL A 459 -18.77 3.81 -10.87
CA VAL A 459 -19.45 5.12 -10.74
C VAL A 459 -18.96 6.08 -11.83
N ASN A 460 -17.64 6.19 -12.02
CA ASN A 460 -17.04 7.16 -12.93
C ASN A 460 -17.21 6.76 -14.40
N VAL A 461 -17.10 5.48 -14.73
CA VAL A 461 -17.23 4.97 -16.11
C VAL A 461 -18.69 4.97 -16.57
N CYS A 462 -19.66 4.66 -15.71
CA CYS A 462 -21.07 4.54 -16.11
C CYS A 462 -21.90 5.82 -15.96
N VAL A 463 -21.32 6.92 -15.48
CA VAL A 463 -22.06 8.19 -15.36
C VAL A 463 -22.35 8.80 -16.75
N GLY A 464 -23.58 9.25 -16.95
CA GLY A 464 -24.09 9.90 -18.16
C GLY A 464 -25.60 9.73 -18.30
N THR A 465 -26.27 10.70 -18.93
CA THR A 465 -27.72 10.68 -19.22
C THR A 465 -28.02 10.69 -20.72
N ASP A 466 -27.00 10.83 -21.55
CA ASP A 466 -27.07 10.70 -23.01
C ASP A 466 -27.17 9.23 -23.43
N ALA A 467 -27.44 8.99 -24.72
CA ALA A 467 -27.58 7.64 -25.27
C ALA A 467 -26.33 6.76 -25.00
N ALA A 468 -25.13 7.35 -25.10
CA ALA A 468 -23.88 6.67 -24.80
C ALA A 468 -23.76 6.28 -23.32
N GLY A 469 -24.16 7.16 -22.39
CA GLY A 469 -24.23 6.86 -20.96
C GLY A 469 -25.24 5.77 -20.63
N LEU A 470 -26.42 5.79 -21.26
CA LEU A 470 -27.42 4.74 -21.10
C LEU A 470 -26.93 3.39 -21.62
N ALA A 471 -26.26 3.37 -22.79
CA ALA A 471 -25.64 2.17 -23.33
C ALA A 471 -24.55 1.60 -22.41
N ARG A 472 -23.70 2.46 -21.82
CA ARG A 472 -22.70 2.02 -20.82
C ARG A 472 -23.33 1.38 -19.59
N LYS A 473 -24.41 1.95 -19.05
CA LYS A 473 -25.13 1.34 -17.92
C LYS A 473 -25.76 0.00 -18.29
N GLN A 474 -26.30 -0.13 -19.49
CA GLN A 474 -26.83 -1.41 -19.97
C GLN A 474 -25.71 -2.44 -20.08
N ARG A 475 -24.58 -2.07 -20.68
CA ARG A 475 -23.40 -2.92 -20.77
C ARG A 475 -22.88 -3.38 -19.40
N ALA A 476 -22.90 -2.50 -18.40
CA ALA A 476 -22.56 -2.89 -17.02
C ALA A 476 -23.54 -3.92 -16.45
N ALA A 477 -24.84 -3.77 -16.69
CA ALA A 477 -25.82 -4.77 -16.27
C ALA A 477 -25.62 -6.11 -17.01
N ASP A 478 -25.38 -6.09 -18.31
CA ASP A 478 -25.13 -7.29 -19.11
C ASP A 478 -23.87 -8.02 -18.65
N ALA A 479 -22.84 -7.28 -18.23
CA ALA A 479 -21.61 -7.84 -17.65
C ALA A 479 -21.79 -8.41 -16.23
N GLY A 480 -22.95 -8.22 -15.58
CA GLY A 480 -23.21 -8.72 -14.22
C GLY A 480 -22.76 -7.78 -13.09
N ALA A 481 -22.64 -6.47 -13.37
CA ALA A 481 -22.25 -5.49 -12.34
C ALA A 481 -23.26 -5.41 -11.19
N ILE A 482 -24.56 -5.59 -11.47
CA ILE A 482 -25.60 -5.48 -10.44
C ILE A 482 -25.40 -6.55 -9.36
N GLU A 483 -25.23 -7.80 -9.75
CA GLU A 483 -24.96 -8.92 -8.85
C GLU A 483 -23.64 -8.73 -8.11
N ALA A 484 -22.58 -8.36 -8.82
CA ALA A 484 -21.25 -8.18 -8.22
C ALA A 484 -21.24 -7.09 -7.15
N ILE A 485 -21.91 -5.96 -7.40
CA ILE A 485 -21.96 -4.86 -6.43
C ILE A 485 -22.85 -5.21 -5.24
N VAL A 486 -24.00 -5.89 -5.44
CA VAL A 486 -24.83 -6.34 -4.32
C VAL A 486 -24.07 -7.33 -3.43
N ALA A 487 -23.33 -8.27 -4.03
CA ALA A 487 -22.46 -9.18 -3.30
C ALA A 487 -21.36 -8.42 -2.53
N ALA A 488 -20.79 -7.36 -3.12
CA ALA A 488 -19.80 -6.51 -2.45
C ALA A 488 -20.39 -5.81 -1.20
N LEU A 489 -21.60 -5.26 -1.31
CA LEU A 489 -22.30 -4.63 -0.18
C LEU A 489 -22.58 -5.64 0.94
N GLN A 490 -22.99 -6.85 0.59
CA GLN A 490 -23.28 -7.92 1.55
C GLN A 490 -22.02 -8.49 2.21
N ALA A 491 -20.92 -8.61 1.47
CA ALA A 491 -19.65 -9.16 1.98
C ALA A 491 -18.89 -8.17 2.88
N HIS A 492 -19.09 -6.85 2.71
CA HIS A 492 -18.35 -5.81 3.43
C HIS A 492 -19.27 -4.83 4.18
N PRO A 493 -20.20 -5.29 5.03
CA PRO A 493 -21.22 -4.45 5.65
C PRO A 493 -20.64 -3.37 6.59
N GLN A 494 -19.41 -3.56 7.08
CA GLN A 494 -18.72 -2.64 8.00
C GLN A 494 -17.74 -1.70 7.29
N MET A 495 -17.58 -1.80 5.96
CA MET A 495 -16.64 -0.97 5.21
C MET A 495 -17.40 0.19 4.55
N ALA A 496 -17.43 1.35 5.21
CA ALA A 496 -18.17 2.52 4.76
C ALA A 496 -17.85 2.91 3.31
N GLY A 497 -16.59 2.82 2.89
CA GLY A 497 -16.18 3.06 1.51
C GLY A 497 -16.83 2.10 0.51
N VAL A 498 -16.93 0.80 0.82
CA VAL A 498 -17.61 -0.17 -0.04
C VAL A 498 -19.11 0.12 -0.08
N GLN A 499 -19.70 0.49 1.06
CA GLN A 499 -21.13 0.80 1.17
C GLN A 499 -21.52 2.06 0.38
N ASP A 500 -20.77 3.16 0.52
CA ASP A 500 -20.99 4.42 -0.21
C ASP A 500 -20.84 4.21 -1.73
N TYR A 501 -19.66 3.72 -2.15
CA TYR A 501 -19.40 3.55 -3.59
C TYR A 501 -20.27 2.46 -4.21
N GLY A 502 -20.59 1.38 -3.49
CA GLY A 502 -21.45 0.31 -3.97
C GLY A 502 -22.90 0.78 -4.16
N CYS A 503 -23.48 1.46 -3.17
CA CYS A 503 -24.82 2.05 -3.30
C CYS A 503 -24.87 3.07 -4.46
N ARG A 504 -23.84 3.92 -4.56
CA ARG A 504 -23.74 4.91 -5.64
C ARG A 504 -23.57 4.26 -7.02
N ALA A 505 -22.78 3.19 -7.13
CA ALA A 505 -22.59 2.44 -8.36
C ALA A 505 -23.89 1.79 -8.82
N LEU A 506 -24.61 1.09 -7.93
CA LEU A 506 -25.92 0.51 -8.22
C LEU A 506 -26.95 1.57 -8.63
N GLY A 507 -27.01 2.69 -7.91
CA GLY A 507 -27.90 3.80 -8.25
C GLY A 507 -27.61 4.36 -9.64
N ASN A 508 -26.33 4.51 -10.00
CA ASN A 508 -25.93 4.94 -11.34
C ASN A 508 -26.29 3.91 -12.41
N VAL A 509 -25.95 2.63 -12.21
CA VAL A 509 -26.24 1.55 -13.16
C VAL A 509 -27.74 1.35 -13.33
N CYS A 510 -28.58 1.58 -12.33
CA CYS A 510 -30.04 1.40 -12.42
C CYS A 510 -30.80 2.67 -12.87
N SER A 511 -30.11 3.80 -13.02
CA SER A 511 -30.73 5.06 -13.41
C SER A 511 -31.14 5.10 -14.89
N GLY A 512 -32.20 5.87 -15.17
CA GLY A 512 -32.79 6.05 -16.50
C GLY A 512 -34.31 5.94 -16.45
N THR A 513 -34.98 6.50 -17.47
CA THR A 513 -36.45 6.50 -17.59
C THR A 513 -36.95 5.50 -18.64
N ASP A 514 -36.05 4.92 -19.44
CA ASP A 514 -36.36 3.94 -20.48
C ASP A 514 -36.75 2.55 -19.94
N ALA A 515 -37.21 1.67 -20.83
CA ALA A 515 -37.60 0.30 -20.49
C ALA A 515 -36.42 -0.53 -19.97
N ALA A 516 -35.21 -0.31 -20.47
CA ALA A 516 -34.02 -1.01 -20.03
C ALA A 516 -33.64 -0.63 -18.59
N ALA A 517 -33.86 0.63 -18.18
CA ALA A 517 -33.70 1.09 -16.81
C ALA A 517 -34.70 0.41 -15.86
N ARG A 518 -35.96 0.24 -16.29
CA ARG A 518 -36.95 -0.54 -15.52
C ARG A 518 -36.49 -1.99 -15.36
N ALA A 519 -35.99 -2.63 -16.41
CA ALA A 519 -35.46 -3.99 -16.34
C ALA A 519 -34.24 -4.09 -15.40
N ARG A 520 -33.31 -3.12 -15.46
CA ARG A 520 -32.16 -3.04 -14.54
C ARG A 520 -32.59 -2.89 -13.08
N ARG A 521 -33.59 -2.04 -12.79
CA ARG A 521 -34.17 -1.90 -11.44
C ARG A 521 -34.81 -3.21 -10.97
N GLN A 522 -35.62 -3.85 -11.81
CA GLN A 522 -36.25 -5.13 -11.45
C GLN A 522 -35.20 -6.21 -11.16
N ARG A 523 -34.11 -6.24 -11.93
CA ARG A 523 -32.98 -7.15 -11.69
C ARG A 523 -32.30 -6.85 -10.36
N ALA A 524 -32.04 -5.57 -10.06
CA ALA A 524 -31.46 -5.15 -8.77
C ALA A 524 -32.34 -5.54 -7.58
N VAL A 525 -33.66 -5.35 -7.68
CA VAL A 525 -34.63 -5.80 -6.66
C VAL A 525 -34.56 -7.31 -6.49
N THR A 526 -34.54 -8.08 -7.58
CA THR A 526 -34.51 -9.55 -7.54
C THR A 526 -33.29 -10.11 -6.82
N VAL A 527 -32.14 -9.44 -6.92
CA VAL A 527 -30.89 -9.88 -6.27
C VAL A 527 -30.69 -9.31 -4.85
N GLY A 528 -31.68 -8.59 -4.32
CA GLY A 528 -31.68 -8.09 -2.94
C GLY A 528 -30.97 -6.74 -2.74
N ALA A 529 -30.97 -5.86 -3.74
CA ALA A 529 -30.32 -4.55 -3.64
C ALA A 529 -30.99 -3.61 -2.63
N ILE A 530 -32.31 -3.73 -2.40
CA ILE A 530 -33.01 -2.92 -1.40
C ILE A 530 -32.56 -3.32 0.01
N GLU A 531 -32.50 -4.61 0.28
CA GLU A 531 -32.04 -5.18 1.54
C GLU A 531 -30.57 -4.84 1.80
N ALA A 532 -29.72 -4.92 0.78
CA ALA A 532 -28.33 -4.50 0.87
C ALA A 532 -28.20 -3.00 1.20
N ALA A 533 -29.00 -2.14 0.56
CA ALA A 533 -29.01 -0.69 0.85
C ALA A 533 -29.52 -0.38 2.27
N VAL A 534 -30.54 -1.09 2.75
CA VAL A 534 -31.01 -0.98 4.13
C VAL A 534 -29.93 -1.45 5.12
N GLY A 535 -29.29 -2.59 4.84
CA GLY A 535 -28.18 -3.11 5.64
C GLY A 535 -27.00 -2.13 5.72
N ALA A 536 -26.65 -1.49 4.60
CA ALA A 536 -25.64 -0.45 4.52
C ALA A 536 -25.96 0.73 5.48
N MET A 537 -27.18 1.22 5.41
CA MET A 537 -27.64 2.33 6.26
C MET A 537 -27.71 1.93 7.75
N GLN A 538 -28.08 0.69 8.05
CA GLN A 538 -28.14 0.19 9.42
C GLN A 538 -26.76 -0.02 10.03
N ALA A 539 -25.79 -0.49 9.24
CA ALA A 539 -24.41 -0.68 9.68
C ALA A 539 -23.67 0.66 9.88
N HIS A 540 -24.04 1.71 9.14
CA HIS A 540 -23.39 3.02 9.19
C HIS A 540 -24.34 4.18 9.51
N PRO A 541 -25.00 4.20 10.68
CA PRO A 541 -25.99 5.23 11.02
C PRO A 541 -25.40 6.65 11.10
N GLY A 542 -24.11 6.77 11.42
CA GLY A 542 -23.39 8.05 11.52
C GLY A 542 -22.70 8.52 10.23
N ASP A 543 -22.64 7.69 9.18
CA ASP A 543 -21.97 8.06 7.93
C ASP A 543 -22.95 8.72 6.96
N ALA A 544 -22.85 10.05 6.83
CA ALA A 544 -23.75 10.83 6.00
C ALA A 544 -23.67 10.50 4.49
N ALA A 545 -22.56 9.94 4.00
CA ALA A 545 -22.44 9.52 2.61
C ALA A 545 -23.19 8.21 2.40
N VAL A 546 -22.96 7.21 3.26
CA VAL A 546 -23.65 5.92 3.21
C VAL A 546 -25.16 6.09 3.38
N GLN A 547 -25.62 6.90 4.35
CA GLN A 547 -27.04 7.19 4.54
C GLN A 547 -27.68 7.78 3.26
N ARG A 548 -27.01 8.76 2.65
CA ARG A 548 -27.52 9.45 1.47
C ARG A 548 -27.59 8.54 0.26
N GLN A 549 -26.52 7.79 -0.03
CA GLN A 549 -26.51 6.91 -1.20
C GLN A 549 -27.42 5.69 -1.00
N GLY A 550 -27.46 5.12 0.21
CA GLY A 550 -28.36 4.05 0.57
C GLY A 550 -29.83 4.46 0.39
N GLN A 551 -30.23 5.62 0.93
CA GLN A 551 -31.59 6.11 0.78
C GLN A 551 -31.93 6.39 -0.68
N ARG A 552 -31.03 7.05 -1.42
CA ARG A 552 -31.23 7.33 -2.85
C ARG A 552 -31.40 6.04 -3.67
N LEU A 553 -30.66 4.99 -3.34
CA LEU A 553 -30.81 3.69 -4.00
C LEU A 553 -32.16 3.05 -3.66
N ARG A 554 -32.59 3.11 -2.40
CA ARG A 554 -33.92 2.62 -1.99
C ARG A 554 -35.04 3.33 -2.72
N ASP A 555 -35.01 4.66 -2.76
CA ASP A 555 -36.02 5.48 -3.45
C ASP A 555 -36.06 5.21 -4.96
N LEU A 556 -34.91 4.88 -5.56
CA LEU A 556 -34.83 4.53 -6.97
C LEU A 556 -35.44 3.15 -7.27
N LEU A 557 -35.38 2.21 -6.33
CA LEU A 557 -35.79 0.81 -6.52
C LEU A 557 -37.18 0.49 -5.99
N ALA A 558 -37.75 1.35 -5.14
CA ALA A 558 -39.15 1.34 -4.75
C ALA A 558 -40.05 1.74 -5.92
#